data_AF-A0A534L8U4-F1
#
_entry.id   AF-A0A534L8U4-F1
#
_cell.length_a   1.000
_cell.length_b   1.000
_cell.length_c   1.000
_cell.angle_alpha   90.00
_cell.angle_beta   90.00
_cell.angle_gamma   90.00
#
_symmetry.space_group_name_H-M   'P 1'
#
loop_
_entity.id
_entity.type
_entity.pdbx_description
1 polymer ?
#
loop_
_entity_poly.entity_id
_entity_poly.type
_entity_poly.pdbx_seq_one_letter_code
_entity_poly.pdbx_strand_id
1 'polypeptide(L)' 'NTLEVSMAKLFGAQMAQRVTDWAVQVHGGYGFSGDFDVERYYRDARILGLYEGTNEIQKLIIADHTLGPTTKT' A
#
# COMPACT_ATOMS: atom_id res chain seq x y z
N ASN A 1 -6.75 19.62 0.63
CA ASN A 1 -6.84 18.22 1.14
C ASN A 1 -6.16 17.18 0.24
N THR A 2 -5.43 17.55 -0.81
CA THR A 2 -4.78 16.55 -1.70
C THR A 2 -3.58 15.89 -1.02
N LEU A 3 -2.79 16.66 -0.25
CA LEU A 3 -1.61 16.17 0.45
C LEU A 3 -1.97 15.14 1.53
N GLU A 4 -2.89 15.48 2.42
CA GLU A 4 -3.28 14.64 3.55
C GLU A 4 -3.89 13.32 3.07
N VAL A 5 -4.70 13.38 2.01
CA VAL A 5 -5.30 12.19 1.38
C VAL A 5 -4.24 11.29 0.76
N SER A 6 -3.28 11.85 0.02
CA SER A 6 -2.17 11.08 -0.55
C SER A 6 -1.28 10.43 0.52
N MET A 7 -1.00 11.14 1.61
CA MET A 7 -0.25 10.59 2.75
C MET A 7 -1.01 9.44 3.43
N ALA A 8 -2.31 9.65 3.72
CA ALA A 8 -3.15 8.65 4.36
C ALA A 8 -3.29 7.39 3.50
N LYS A 9 -3.51 7.55 2.20
CA LYS A 9 -3.61 6.45 1.24
C LYS A 9 -2.31 5.64 1.16
N LEU A 10 -1.18 6.32 0.96
CA LEU A 10 0.13 5.66 0.87
C LEU A 10 0.42 4.86 2.14
N PHE A 11 0.22 5.48 3.31
CA PHE A 11 0.42 4.82 4.58
C PHE A 11 -0.49 3.61 4.76
N GLY A 12 -1.80 3.77 4.51
CA GLY A 12 -2.78 2.69 4.65
C GLY A 12 -2.47 1.50 3.76
N ALA A 13 -2.15 1.74 2.48
CA ALA A 13 -1.80 0.69 1.54
C ALA A 13 -0.53 -0.08 1.95
N GLN A 14 0.55 0.63 2.31
CA GLN A 14 1.80 -0.01 2.73
C GLN A 14 1.65 -0.78 4.04
N MET A 15 0.89 -0.23 4.99
CA MET A 15 0.63 -0.91 6.26
C MET A 15 -0.20 -2.16 6.06
N ALA A 16 -1.28 -2.10 5.27
CA ALA A 16 -2.10 -3.26 4.95
C ALA A 16 -1.28 -4.38 4.30
N GLN A 17 -0.41 -4.04 3.34
CA GLN A 17 0.49 -5.00 2.69
C GLN A 17 1.48 -5.62 3.68
N ARG A 18 2.05 -4.82 4.58
CA ARG A 18 3.01 -5.30 5.58
C ARG A 18 2.38 -6.26 6.59
N VAL A 19 1.20 -5.91 7.12
CA VAL A 19 0.57 -6.73 8.18
C VAL A 19 0.04 -8.05 7.61
N THR A 20 -0.47 -8.06 6.38
CA THR A 20 -0.94 -9.30 5.76
C THR A 20 0.21 -10.21 5.34
N ASP A 21 1.33 -9.65 4.88
CA ASP A 21 2.57 -10.40 4.62
C ASP A 21 3.07 -11.12 5.90
N TRP A 22 3.11 -10.41 7.02
CA TRP A 22 3.45 -11.01 8.31
C TRP A 22 2.42 -12.05 8.77
N ALA A 23 1.14 -11.82 8.54
CA ALA A 23 0.10 -12.78 8.87
C ALA A 23 0.29 -14.10 8.09
N VAL A 24 0.59 -14.03 6.79
CA VAL A 24 0.92 -15.21 5.97
C VAL A 24 2.14 -15.92 6.56
N GLN A 25 3.21 -15.18 6.89
CA GLN A 25 4.43 -15.76 7.46
C GLN A 25 4.20 -16.48 8.80
N VAL A 26 3.33 -15.95 9.67
CA VAL A 26 2.96 -16.58 10.95
C VAL A 26 2.23 -17.91 10.75
N HIS A 27 1.40 -18.02 9.72
CA HIS A 27 0.69 -19.26 9.38
C HIS A 27 1.59 -20.28 8.65
N GLY A 28 2.80 -19.91 8.24
CA GLY A 28 3.71 -20.78 7.50
C GLY A 28 3.10 -21.26 6.18
N GLY A 29 3.19 -22.56 5.89
CA GLY A 29 2.61 -23.14 4.67
C GLY A 29 1.09 -22.97 4.57
N TYR A 30 0.39 -22.97 5.71
CA TYR A 30 -1.05 -22.70 5.77
C TYR A 30 -1.41 -21.25 5.44
N GLY A 31 -0.44 -20.34 5.48
CA GLY A 31 -0.64 -18.95 5.05
C GLY A 31 -0.92 -18.79 3.56
N PHE A 32 -0.64 -19.83 2.76
CA PHE A 32 -0.91 -19.89 1.32
C PHE A 32 -2.01 -20.89 0.96
N SER A 33 -2.54 -21.65 1.92
CA SER A 33 -3.65 -22.55 1.66
C SER A 33 -4.99 -21.83 1.81
N GLY A 34 -6.04 -22.39 1.21
CA GLY A 34 -7.41 -21.91 1.38
C GLY A 34 -8.06 -22.33 2.69
N ASP A 35 -7.29 -22.89 3.64
CA ASP A 35 -7.80 -23.35 4.93
C ASP A 35 -8.06 -22.17 5.90
N PHE A 36 -7.39 -21.04 5.67
CA PHE A 36 -7.54 -19.81 6.44
C PHE A 36 -7.70 -18.61 5.49
N ASP A 37 -8.49 -17.62 5.93
CA ASP A 37 -8.77 -16.40 5.14
C ASP A 37 -7.54 -15.49 4.93
N VAL A 38 -6.39 -15.79 5.55
CA VAL A 38 -5.18 -14.96 5.51
C VAL A 38 -4.64 -14.77 4.08
N GLU A 39 -4.74 -15.79 3.23
CA GLU A 39 -4.35 -15.70 1.83
C GLU A 39 -5.19 -14.67 1.08
N ARG A 40 -6.51 -14.64 1.36
CA ARG A 40 -7.46 -13.73 0.73
C ARG A 40 -7.14 -12.31 1.14
N TYR A 41 -6.90 -12.07 2.43
CA TYR A 41 -6.51 -10.75 2.92
C TYR A 41 -5.18 -10.27 2.34
N TYR A 42 -4.21 -11.17 2.17
CA TYR A 42 -2.96 -10.83 1.49
C TYR A 42 -3.23 -10.37 0.05
N ARG A 43 -4.02 -11.11 -0.73
CA ARG A 43 -4.40 -10.74 -2.10
C ARG A 43 -5.15 -9.41 -2.15
N ASP A 44 -6.11 -9.20 -1.26
CA ASP A 44 -6.89 -7.96 -1.18
C ASP A 44 -6.00 -6.76 -0.82
N ALA A 45 -5.03 -6.93 0.08
CA ALA A 45 -4.09 -5.86 0.42
C ALA A 45 -3.16 -5.48 -0.75
N ARG A 46 -2.87 -6.40 -1.69
CA ARG A 46 -1.99 -6.10 -2.83
C ARG A 46 -2.55 -5.01 -3.73
N ILE A 47 -3.87 -4.97 -3.96
CA ILE A 47 -4.47 -4.01 -4.89
C ILE A 47 -4.41 -2.56 -4.40
N LEU A 48 -4.32 -2.35 -3.08
CA LEU A 48 -4.33 -1.03 -2.45
C LEU A 48 -3.17 -0.14 -2.91
N GLY A 49 -2.03 -0.73 -3.26
CA GLY A 49 -0.87 -0.02 -3.78
C GLY A 49 -0.91 0.27 -5.29
N LEU A 50 -1.96 -0.17 -5.99
CA LEU A 50 -2.11 -0.07 -7.45
C LEU A 50 -3.31 0.77 -7.87
N TYR A 51 -4.46 0.55 -7.22
CA TYR A 51 -5.71 1.21 -7.57
C TYR A 51 -5.71 2.70 -7.21
N GLU A 52 -6.41 3.53 -8.00
CA GLU A 52 -6.57 4.99 -7.78
C GLU A 52 -5.25 5.78 -7.63
N GLY A 53 -4.19 5.30 -8.27
CA GLY A 53 -2.85 5.88 -8.19
C GLY A 53 -1.92 5.07 -7.29
N THR A 54 -0.83 4.60 -7.88
CA THR A 54 0.14 3.72 -7.24
C THR A 54 0.85 4.38 -6.05
N ASN A 55 1.50 3.57 -5.20
CA ASN A 55 2.34 4.08 -4.11
C ASN A 55 3.37 5.12 -4.61
N GLU A 56 3.93 4.91 -5.79
CA GLU A 56 4.91 5.82 -6.41
C GLU A 56 4.26 7.13 -6.83
N ILE A 57 3.05 7.10 -7.39
CA ILE A 57 2.30 8.32 -7.71
C ILE A 57 1.94 9.10 -6.45
N GLN A 58 1.52 8.43 -5.37
CA GLN A 58 1.25 9.11 -4.10
C GLN A 58 2.52 9.79 -3.55
N LYS A 59 3.68 9.12 -3.62
CA LYS A 59 4.97 9.71 -3.23
C LYS A 59 5.32 10.92 -4.08
N LEU A 60 5.07 10.89 -5.39
CA LEU A 60 5.32 12.03 -6.27
C LEU A 60 4.42 13.22 -5.91
N ILE A 61 3.13 13.01 -5.66
CA ILE A 61 2.22 14.08 -5.22
C ILE A 61 2.69 14.71 -3.90
N ILE A 62 3.09 13.88 -2.93
CA ILE A 62 3.62 14.33 -1.64
C ILE A 62 4.91 15.11 -1.85
N ALA A 63 5.83 14.60 -2.68
CA ALA A 63 7.12 15.23 -2.96
C ALA A 63 6.94 16.59 -3.65
N ASP A 64 6.07 16.68 -4.66
CA ASP A 64 5.80 17.91 -5.40
C ASP A 64 5.26 19.01 -4.47
N HIS A 65 4.39 18.63 -3.55
CA HIS A 65 3.84 19.56 -2.56
C HIS A 65 4.84 19.94 -1.46
N THR A 66 5.73 19.03 -1.04
CA THR A 66 6.64 19.23 0.10
C THR A 66 7.97 19.86 -0.29
N LEU A 67 8.51 19.46 -1.44
CA LEU A 67 9.83 19.85 -1.94
C LEU A 67 9.76 20.92 -3.05
N GLY A 68 8.55 21.21 -3.54
CA GLY A 68 8.32 22.07 -4.70
C GLY A 68 8.33 21.30 -6.02
N PRO A 69 7.91 21.95 -7.12
CA PRO A 69 7.67 21.29 -8.39
C PRO A 69 8.92 20.59 -8.92
N THR A 70 8.80 19.29 -9.19
CA THR A 70 9.95 18.50 -9.68
C THR A 70 10.30 18.87 -11.13
N THR A 71 9.31 19.34 -11.89
CA THR A 71 9.50 19.88 -13.24
C THR A 71 10.08 21.28 -13.15
N LYS A 72 11.40 21.39 -13.22
CA LYS A 72 12.07 22.66 -13.50
C LYS A 72 11.74 23.06 -14.95
N THR A 73 10.84 24.02 -15.12
CA THR A 73 10.85 24.89 -16.32
C THR A 73 12.06 25.80 -16.29
#